data_AF-A0AAD8CCS8-F1
#
_entry.id   AF-A0AAD8CCS8-F1
#
_cell.length_a   1.000
_cell.length_b   1.000
_cell.length_c   1.000
_cell.angle_alpha   90.00
_cell.angle_beta   90.00
_cell.angle_gamma   90.00
#
_symmetry.space_group_name_H-M   'P 1'
#
loop_
_entity.id
_entity.type
_entity.pdbx_description
1 polymer ?
#
loop_
_entity_poly.entity_id
_entity_poly.type
_entity_poly.pdbx_seq_one_letter_code
_entity_poly.pdbx_strand_id
1 'polypeptide(L)'
;MVTGGANLGRVGVIINRERHPGSFDVVHVKDSTGNTFATRLSNIFVVGKGNKPWVSLPRGKGIRLTIAEERDKRLAAKQSSS
;
A
#
# COMPACT_ATOMS: atom_id res chain seq x y z
N MET A 1 -2.07 4.81 4.86
CA MET A 1 -1.69 5.24 3.49
C MET A 1 -0.24 5.67 3.54
N VAL A 2 0.56 5.33 2.54
CA VAL A 2 1.96 5.76 2.45
C VAL A 2 2.08 7.02 1.60
N THR A 3 2.72 8.06 2.13
CA THR A 3 2.86 9.39 1.50
C THR A 3 4.26 9.67 0.95
N GLY A 4 5.21 8.73 1.09
CA GLY A 4 6.57 8.91 0.58
C GLY A 4 7.37 7.60 0.42
N GLY A 5 8.51 7.70 -0.26
CA GLY A 5 9.42 6.57 -0.53
C GLY A 5 8.89 5.57 -1.57
N ALA A 6 9.55 4.41 -1.68
CA ALA A 6 9.25 3.40 -2.70
C ALA A 6 7.84 2.76 -2.60
N ASN A 7 7.17 2.90 -1.46
CA ASN A 7 5.83 2.37 -1.21
C ASN A 7 4.73 3.45 -1.32
N LEU A 8 5.04 4.63 -1.87
CA LEU A 8 4.10 5.74 -2.07
C LEU A 8 2.76 5.27 -2.69
N GLY A 9 1.65 5.77 -2.16
CA GLY A 9 0.31 5.48 -2.65
C GLY A 9 -0.27 4.14 -2.18
N ARG A 10 0.55 3.27 -1.57
CA ARG A 10 0.04 1.99 -1.02
C ARG A 10 -0.80 2.21 0.24
N VAL A 11 -1.82 1.37 0.41
CA VAL A 11 -2.72 1.40 1.56
C VAL A 11 -2.78 0.00 2.18
N GLY A 12 -2.72 -0.05 3.51
CA GLY A 12 -2.82 -1.28 4.26
C GLY A 12 -3.00 -1.00 5.75
N VAL A 13 -3.17 -2.06 6.51
CA VAL A 13 -3.31 -2.05 7.97
C VAL A 13 -1.92 -2.12 8.59
N ILE A 14 -1.68 -1.26 9.59
CA ILE A 14 -0.45 -1.30 10.38
C ILE A 14 -0.48 -2.56 11.25
N ILE A 15 0.54 -3.40 11.11
CA ILE A 15 0.68 -4.64 11.88
C ILE A 15 1.55 -4.40 13.11
N ASN A 16 2.69 -3.75 12.92
CA ASN A 16 3.63 -3.47 13.99
C ASN A 16 4.36 -2.15 13.75
N ARG A 17 4.71 -1.47 14.83
CA ARG A 17 5.61 -0.32 14.84
C ARG A 17 6.84 -0.70 15.66
N GLU A 18 7.97 -0.75 15.00
CA GLU A 18 9.27 -1.00 15.62
C GLU A 18 9.92 0.34 15.96
N ARG A 19 10.04 0.61 17.26
CA ARG A 19 10.58 1.87 17.76
C ARG A 19 12.09 1.77 17.87
N HIS A 20 12.80 2.73 17.29
CA HIS A 20 14.25 2.78 17.30
C HIS A 20 14.72 4.10 17.92
N PRO A 21 15.04 4.13 19.23
CA PRO A 21 15.54 5.35 19.88
C PRO A 21 16.79 5.89 19.16
N GLY A 22 16.77 7.18 18.82
CA GLY A 22 17.87 7.85 18.09
C GLY A 22 17.86 7.62 16.57
N SER A 23 16.87 6.92 16.03
CA SER A 23 16.70 6.71 14.58
C SER A 23 15.21 6.83 14.19
N PHE A 24 14.87 6.36 12.99
CA PHE A 24 13.51 6.37 12.47
C PHE A 24 12.75 5.13 12.92
N ASP A 25 11.50 5.32 13.34
CA ASP A 25 10.60 4.21 13.59
C ASP A 25 10.20 3.53 12.28
N VAL A 26 10.23 2.19 12.26
CA VAL A 26 9.86 1.37 11.12
C VAL A 26 8.45 0.84 11.34
N VAL A 27 7.59 1.01 10.34
CA VAL A 27 6.19 0.56 10.39
C VAL A 27 6.00 -0.56 9.38
N HIS A 28 5.57 -1.71 9.87
CA HIS A 28 5.19 -2.87 9.08
C HIS A 28 3.71 -2.79 8.74
N VAL A 29 3.39 -2.83 7.45
CA VAL A 29 2.05 -2.66 6.91
C VAL A 29 1.69 -3.91 6.09
N LYS A 30 0.45 -4.37 6.22
CA LYS A 30 -0.14 -5.44 5.39
C LYS A 30 -1.28 -4.87 4.56
N ASP A 31 -1.22 -5.02 3.24
CA ASP A 31 -2.32 -4.62 2.37
C ASP A 31 -3.46 -5.66 2.36
N SER A 32 -4.57 -5.33 1.67
CA SER A 32 -5.74 -6.18 1.61
C SER A 32 -5.53 -7.47 0.81
N THR A 33 -4.48 -7.54 -0.01
CA THR A 33 -4.08 -8.77 -0.73
C THR A 33 -3.15 -9.65 0.08
N GLY A 34 -2.75 -9.21 1.27
CA GLY A 34 -1.90 -9.94 2.19
C GLY A 34 -0.41 -9.66 2.03
N ASN A 35 -0.01 -8.82 1.07
CA ASN A 35 1.39 -8.44 0.91
C ASN A 35 1.82 -7.53 2.06
N THR A 36 3.00 -7.81 2.60
CA THR A 36 3.61 -7.00 3.66
C THR A 36 4.72 -6.13 3.10
N PHE A 37 4.87 -4.94 3.68
CA PHE A 37 5.97 -4.04 3.36
C PHE A 37 6.26 -3.12 4.55
N ALA A 38 7.45 -2.53 4.53
CA ALA A 38 7.88 -1.59 5.57
C ALA A 38 8.08 -0.18 5.01
N THR A 39 7.90 0.81 5.87
CA THR A 39 8.25 2.21 5.60
C THR A 39 8.55 2.94 6.90
N ARG A 40 9.11 4.14 6.83
CA ARG A 40 9.33 5.00 8.00
C ARG A 40 8.00 5.54 8.52
N LEU A 41 7.88 5.75 9.82
CA LEU A 41 6.69 6.33 10.45
C LEU A 41 6.30 7.69 9.84
N SER A 42 7.29 8.51 9.46
CA SER A 42 7.05 9.81 8.81
C SER A 42 6.32 9.73 7.47
N ASN A 43 6.37 8.57 6.81
CA ASN A 43 5.68 8.33 5.53
C ASN A 43 4.28 7.73 5.73
N ILE A 44 3.81 7.53 6.96
CA ILE A 44 2.50 6.93 7.26
C ILE A 44 1.48 8.03 7.56
N PHE A 45 0.40 8.03 6.78
CA PHE A 45 -0.80 8.81 7.06
C PHE A 45 -1.99 7.87 7.35
N VAL A 46 -2.57 7.97 8.54
CA VAL A 46 -3.71 7.12 8.97
C VAL A 46 -5.00 7.65 8.34
N VAL A 47 -5.74 6.76 7.68
CA VAL A 47 -6.94 7.12 6.89
C VAL A 47 -8.19 6.34 7.32
N GLY A 48 -8.15 5.65 8.46
CA GLY A 48 -9.24 4.79 8.92
C GLY A 48 -8.83 3.84 10.04
N LYS A 49 -9.77 2.95 10.40
CA LYS A 49 -9.58 1.92 11.44
C LYS A 49 -9.82 0.53 10.85
N GLY A 50 -8.85 -0.36 11.03
CA GLY A 50 -8.90 -1.72 10.45
C GLY A 50 -9.12 -1.66 8.94
N ASN A 51 -10.10 -2.42 8.45
CA ASN A 51 -10.45 -2.47 7.03
C ASN A 51 -11.47 -1.39 6.60
N LYS A 52 -11.82 -0.44 7.48
CA LYS A 52 -12.79 0.62 7.19
C LYS A 52 -12.10 1.98 7.02
N PRO A 53 -11.84 2.43 5.78
CA PRO A 53 -11.32 3.77 5.53
C PRO A 53 -12.38 4.84 5.82
N TRP A 54 -11.95 6.01 6.30
CA TRP A 54 -12.80 7.19 6.52
C TRP A 54 -12.96 8.03 5.25
N VAL A 55 -12.13 7.78 4.24
CA VAL A 55 -12.13 8.49 2.95
C VAL A 55 -12.27 7.50 1.80
N SER A 56 -12.80 7.97 0.67
CA SER A 56 -12.80 7.19 -0.57
C SER A 56 -11.36 6.99 -1.08
N LEU A 57 -11.03 5.77 -1.50
CA LEU A 57 -9.73 5.45 -2.08
C LEU A 57 -9.79 5.50 -3.62
N PRO A 58 -8.70 5.91 -4.30
CA PRO A 58 -8.61 5.85 -5.76
C PRO A 58 -8.79 4.43 -6.32
N ARG A 59 -8.93 4.35 -7.65
CA ARG A 59 -8.99 3.07 -8.37
C ARG A 59 -7.78 2.21 -8.02
N GLY A 60 -8.03 0.95 -7.65
CA GLY A 60 -7.00 0.03 -7.17
C GLY A 60 -6.82 0.00 -5.64
N LYS A 61 -7.52 0.85 -4.88
CA LYS A 61 -7.58 0.82 -3.40
C LYS A 61 -6.22 0.85 -2.69
N GLY A 62 -5.18 1.37 -3.35
CA GLY A 62 -3.80 1.39 -2.82
C GLY A 62 -3.08 0.04 -2.88
N ILE A 63 -3.53 -0.89 -3.72
CA ILE A 63 -2.84 -2.15 -4.01
C ILE A 63 -1.85 -1.92 -5.15
N ARG A 64 -0.60 -2.31 -4.94
CA ARG A 64 0.43 -2.31 -5.98
C ARG A 64 0.59 -3.73 -6.53
N LEU A 65 0.23 -3.90 -7.80
CA LEU A 65 0.45 -5.15 -8.52
C LEU A 65 1.94 -5.37 -8.80
N THR A 66 2.33 -6.63 -8.94
CA THR A 66 3.63 -6.99 -9.49
C THR A 66 3.72 -6.59 -10.96
N ILE A 67 4.95 -6.52 -11.48
CA ILE A 67 5.20 -6.16 -12.88
C ILE A 67 4.52 -7.16 -13.83
N ALA A 68 4.52 -8.45 -13.47
CA ALA A 68 3.86 -9.50 -14.25
C ALA A 68 2.33 -9.32 -14.25
N GLU A 69 1.71 -9.15 -13.08
CA GLU A 69 0.26 -8.92 -12.97
C GLU A 69 -0.19 -7.66 -13.71
N GLU A 70 0.60 -6.58 -13.63
CA GLU A 70 0.32 -5.34 -14.35
C GLU A 70 0.42 -5.53 -15.87
N ARG A 71 1.39 -6.32 -16.35
CA ARG A 71 1.50 -6.71 -17.77
C ARG A 71 0.30 -7.51 -18.22
N ASP A 72 -0.06 -8.57 -17.49
CA ASP A 72 -1.13 -9.48 -17.87
C ASP A 72 -2.48 -8.75 -17.89
N LYS A 73 -2.70 -7.86 -16.92
CA LYS A 73 -3.87 -6.97 -16.89
C LYS A 73 -3.93 -6.05 -18.11
N ARG A 74 -2.80 -5.51 -18.57
CA ARG A 74 -2.73 -4.67 -19.78
C ARG A 74 -3.01 -5.46 -21.05
N LEU A 75 -2.49 -6.69 -21.15
CA LEU A 75 -2.73 -7.57 -22.30
C LEU A 75 -4.21 -7.99 -22.38
N ALA A 76 -4.80 -8.38 -21.25
CA ALA A 76 -6.22 -8.74 -21.17
C ALA A 76 -7.13 -7.56 -21.56
N ALA A 77 -6.81 -6.34 -21.09
CA ALA A 77 -7.55 -5.15 -21.47
C ALA A 77 -7.48 -4.88 -22.98
N LYS A 78 -6.30 -5.06 -23.61
CA LYS A 78 -6.11 -4.89 -25.05
C LYS A 78 -6.88 -5.92 -25.88
N GLN A 79 -6.95 -7.16 -25.41
CA GLN A 79 -7.73 -8.22 -26.04
C GLN A 79 -9.23 -7.94 -25.96
N SER A 80 -9.73 -7.44 -24.82
CA SER A 80 -11.16 -7.12 -24.65
C SER A 80 -11.65 -5.92 -25.47
N SER A 81 -10.73 -5.07 -25.94
CA SER A 81 -11.04 -3.90 -26.77
C SER A 81 -10.91 -4.15 -28.27
N SER A 82 -10.51 -5.36 -28.68
CA SER A 82 -10.44 -5.81 -30.09
C SER A 82 -11.65 -6.67 -30.40
#